data_AF-A0A7V9TCM2-F1
#
_entry.id   AF-A0A7V9TCM2-F1
#
_cell.length_a   1.000
_cell.length_b   1.000
_cell.length_c   1.000
_cell.angle_alpha   90.00
_cell.angle_beta   90.00
_cell.angle_gamma   90.00
#
_symmetry.space_group_name_H-M   'P 1'
#
loop_
_entity.id
_entity.type
_entity.pdbx_description
1 polymer ?
#
loop_
_entity_poly.entity_id
_entity_poly.type
_entity_poly.pdbx_seq_one_letter_code
_entity_poly.pdbx_strand_id
1 'polypeptide(L)'
;PGRYTREGDVRELLTSVDDMFVVSRPGDEISIAFDAGVLPALPRGWTRTFLLFAEGYSKEMDINSASPDQVAPLPFKGMKNYPYSSPESYPMTDARRAYIERYNTRVVADPVQTLIGKQHCSSDPPERQRTIRPDVKMVYKRCL
;
A
#
# COMPACT_ATOMS: atom_id res chain seq x y z
N PRO A 1 3.15 2.55 -14.97
CA PRO A 1 3.44 1.10 -15.17
C PRO A 1 4.25 0.49 -14.03
N GLY A 2 4.15 -0.82 -13.82
CA GLY A 2 5.01 -1.53 -12.87
C GLY A 2 4.41 -2.80 -12.28
N ARG A 3 5.11 -3.36 -11.30
CA ARG A 3 4.71 -4.55 -10.55
C ARG A 3 4.24 -4.14 -9.16
N TYR A 4 2.98 -4.42 -8.86
CA TYR A 4 2.32 -4.13 -7.58
C TYR A 4 2.16 -5.41 -6.77
N THR A 5 2.09 -5.26 -5.45
CA THR A 5 1.87 -6.38 -4.54
C THR A 5 0.51 -7.03 -4.82
N ARG A 6 0.45 -8.36 -4.85
CA ARG A 6 -0.77 -9.15 -5.02
C ARG A 6 -1.78 -8.87 -3.90
N GLU A 7 -3.04 -9.15 -4.20
CA GLU A 7 -4.09 -9.17 -3.18
C GLU A 7 -3.96 -10.40 -2.26
N GLY A 8 -4.64 -10.35 -1.12
CA GLY A 8 -4.63 -11.38 -0.10
C GLY A 8 -3.63 -11.12 1.03
N ASP A 9 -3.19 -12.18 1.70
CA ASP A 9 -2.36 -12.05 2.91
C ASP A 9 -0.95 -11.50 2.56
N VAL A 10 -0.64 -10.35 3.15
CA VAL A 10 0.62 -9.61 3.07
C VAL A 10 1.25 -9.38 4.44
N ARG A 11 0.83 -10.09 5.49
CA ARG A 11 1.28 -9.89 6.88
C ARG A 11 2.80 -9.89 7.01
N GLU A 12 3.49 -10.78 6.30
CA GLU A 12 4.96 -10.87 6.32
C GLU A 12 5.64 -9.55 5.91
N LEU A 13 5.00 -8.74 5.05
CA LEU A 13 5.52 -7.44 4.61
C LEU A 13 5.17 -6.29 5.56
N LEU A 14 4.36 -6.54 6.58
CA LEU A 14 3.87 -5.53 7.54
C LEU A 14 4.45 -5.73 8.95
N THR A 15 5.14 -6.84 9.20
CA THR A 15 5.66 -7.21 10.52
C THR A 15 7.04 -6.66 10.83
N SER A 16 7.76 -6.14 9.83
CA SER A 16 9.10 -5.56 9.97
C SER A 16 9.21 -4.25 9.21
N VAL A 17 10.07 -3.37 9.72
CA VAL A 17 10.49 -2.16 9.03
C VAL A 17 11.79 -2.49 8.29
N ASP A 18 11.65 -2.81 7.02
CA ASP A 18 12.76 -3.08 6.12
C ASP A 18 12.48 -2.47 4.72
N ASP A 19 13.33 -2.76 3.74
CA ASP A 19 13.19 -2.23 2.38
C ASP A 19 12.28 -3.10 1.50
N MET A 20 11.44 -3.99 2.06
CA MET A 20 10.40 -4.75 1.36
C MET A 20 9.03 -4.12 1.66
N PHE A 21 8.23 -3.86 0.63
CA PHE A 21 7.05 -3.01 0.77
C PHE A 21 5.79 -3.73 0.30
N VAL A 22 4.64 -3.35 0.87
CA VAL A 22 3.39 -3.46 0.13
C VAL A 22 3.36 -2.33 -0.90
N VAL A 23 3.57 -2.68 -2.17
CA VAL A 23 3.53 -1.75 -3.31
C VAL A 23 2.08 -1.61 -3.76
N SER A 24 1.43 -0.53 -3.31
CA SER A 24 0.03 -0.24 -3.60
C SER A 24 -0.15 0.64 -4.84
N ARG A 25 -1.27 0.46 -5.53
CA ARG A 25 -1.79 1.36 -6.56
C ARG A 25 -2.98 2.17 -6.02
N PRO A 26 -3.39 3.26 -6.70
CA PRO A 26 -4.61 3.96 -6.34
C PRO A 26 -5.81 3.00 -6.21
N GLY A 27 -6.50 3.07 -5.07
CA GLY A 27 -7.66 2.24 -4.77
C GLY A 27 -7.36 0.94 -4.03
N ASP A 28 -6.10 0.54 -3.87
CA ASP A 28 -5.76 -0.58 -2.99
C ASP A 28 -6.00 -0.21 -1.51
N GLU A 29 -6.39 -1.21 -0.71
CA GLU A 29 -6.60 -1.09 0.73
C GLU A 29 -5.77 -2.16 1.46
N ILE A 30 -5.19 -1.78 2.61
CA ILE A 30 -4.65 -2.72 3.58
C ILE A 30 -5.59 -2.73 4.79
N SER A 31 -6.25 -3.86 5.03
CA SER A 31 -7.10 -4.04 6.20
C SER A 31 -6.32 -4.74 7.32
N ILE A 32 -6.30 -4.15 8.50
CA ILE A 32 -5.61 -4.67 9.69
C ILE A 32 -6.65 -4.99 10.76
N ALA A 33 -6.53 -6.16 11.38
CA ALA A 33 -7.33 -6.57 12.53
C ALA A 33 -6.40 -7.16 13.59
N PHE A 34 -6.72 -6.92 14.85
CA PHE A 34 -6.01 -7.48 16.00
C PHE A 34 -7.03 -7.84 17.08
N ASP A 35 -6.70 -8.84 17.90
CA ASP A 35 -7.53 -9.20 19.04
C ASP A 35 -7.32 -8.17 20.16
N ALA A 36 -8.35 -7.35 20.42
CA ALA A 36 -8.31 -6.39 21.51
C ALA A 36 -8.57 -7.04 22.89
N GLY A 37 -9.10 -8.27 22.94
CA GLY A 37 -9.42 -9.00 24.16
C GLY A 37 -8.19 -9.51 24.90
N VAL A 38 -7.06 -9.70 24.21
CA VAL A 38 -5.78 -10.07 24.84
C VAL A 38 -5.06 -8.89 25.48
N LEU A 39 -5.57 -7.67 25.30
CA LEU A 39 -4.98 -6.48 25.89
C LEU A 39 -5.36 -6.35 27.38
N PRO A 40 -4.49 -5.78 28.22
CA PRO A 40 -4.81 -5.58 29.64
C PRO A 40 -6.08 -4.76 29.86
N ALA A 41 -6.82 -5.06 30.93
CA ALA A 41 -7.97 -4.27 31.35
C ALA A 41 -7.56 -2.81 31.64
N LEU A 42 -8.45 -1.86 31.32
CA LEU A 42 -8.24 -0.46 31.63
C LEU A 42 -8.66 -0.13 33.07
N PRO A 43 -7.97 0.80 33.74
CA PRO A 43 -8.48 1.39 34.96
C PRO A 43 -9.84 2.05 34.75
N ARG A 44 -10.63 2.17 35.84
CA ARG A 44 -11.93 2.82 35.79
C ARG A 44 -11.80 4.27 35.32
N GLY A 45 -12.64 4.67 34.37
CA GLY A 45 -12.68 6.04 33.83
C GLY A 45 -11.67 6.31 32.70
N TRP A 46 -10.90 5.30 32.28
CA TRP A 46 -9.95 5.44 31.17
C TRP A 46 -10.56 5.01 29.83
N THR A 47 -10.13 5.68 28.77
CA THR A 47 -10.43 5.33 27.37
C THR A 47 -9.14 4.93 26.66
N ARG A 48 -9.20 3.86 25.87
CA ARG A 48 -8.06 3.41 25.06
C ARG A 48 -8.14 3.99 23.65
N THR A 49 -7.05 4.57 23.20
CA THR A 49 -6.84 5.03 21.83
C THR A 49 -5.79 4.13 21.18
N PHE A 50 -6.01 3.77 19.92
CA PHE A 50 -5.05 3.03 19.11
C PHE A 50 -4.40 3.98 18.11
N LEU A 51 -3.09 3.87 17.97
CA LEU A 51 -2.32 4.61 16.97
C LEU A 51 -1.72 3.58 16.01
N LEU A 52 -1.91 3.81 14.71
CA LEU A 52 -1.16 3.08 13.70
C LEU A 52 0.16 3.81 13.46
N PHE A 53 1.24 3.05 13.62
CA PHE A 53 2.54 3.42 13.10
C PHE A 53 2.70 2.76 11.73
N ALA A 54 3.06 3.55 10.73
CA ALA A 54 3.38 3.07 9.39
C ALA A 54 4.66 3.74 8.90
N GLU A 55 5.61 2.95 8.39
CA GLU A 55 6.81 3.43 7.72
C GLU A 55 6.71 3.05 6.25
N GLY A 56 6.91 4.02 5.36
CA GLY A 56 6.78 3.80 3.93
C GLY A 56 7.07 5.06 3.12
N TYR A 57 6.97 4.91 1.82
CA TYR A 57 7.20 5.99 0.86
C TYR A 57 5.92 6.22 0.05
N SER A 58 5.59 7.49 -0.18
CA SER A 58 4.54 7.88 -1.11
C SER A 58 5.19 8.33 -2.42
N LYS A 59 4.62 7.86 -3.54
CA LYS A 59 4.89 8.44 -4.85
C LYS A 59 3.60 9.08 -5.33
N GLU A 60 3.66 10.37 -5.53
CA GLU A 60 2.57 11.11 -6.13
C GLU A 60 2.69 11.08 -7.65
N MET A 61 1.55 11.14 -8.33
CA MET A 61 1.52 11.45 -9.76
C MET A 61 1.57 12.97 -9.96
N ASP A 62 2.54 13.63 -9.32
CA ASP A 62 2.80 15.06 -9.47
C ASP A 62 3.86 15.31 -10.55
N ILE A 63 3.76 16.41 -11.28
CA ILE A 63 4.70 16.75 -12.35
C ILE A 63 6.13 16.98 -11.85
N ASN A 64 6.30 17.36 -10.58
CA ASN A 64 7.60 17.56 -9.95
C ASN A 64 8.13 16.28 -9.29
N SER A 65 7.36 15.19 -9.28
CA SER A 65 7.87 13.88 -8.87
C SER A 65 8.79 13.34 -9.96
N ALA A 66 9.91 12.73 -9.56
CA ALA A 66 10.93 12.34 -10.53
C ALA A 66 10.57 11.11 -11.38
N SER A 67 9.59 10.32 -10.96
CA SER A 67 9.07 9.14 -11.69
C SER A 67 7.57 8.98 -11.37
N PRO A 68 6.72 9.94 -11.79
CA PRO A 68 5.32 10.00 -11.37
C PRO A 68 4.47 8.92 -12.04
N ASP A 69 4.91 8.45 -13.20
CA ASP A 69 4.18 7.55 -14.07
C ASP A 69 4.51 6.08 -13.82
N GLN A 70 5.56 5.75 -13.07
CA GLN A 70 6.03 4.37 -12.88
C GLN A 70 6.42 4.01 -11.44
N VAL A 71 6.24 2.71 -11.12
CA VAL A 71 6.55 2.17 -9.78
C VAL A 71 8.05 2.22 -9.49
N ALA A 72 8.88 1.87 -10.46
CA ALA A 72 10.34 1.87 -10.30
C ALA A 72 10.93 3.28 -10.51
N PRO A 73 12.08 3.61 -9.91
CA PRO A 73 12.82 2.82 -8.92
C PRO A 73 12.07 2.69 -7.59
N LEU A 74 12.27 1.58 -6.86
CA LEU A 74 11.80 1.48 -5.48
C LEU A 74 12.77 2.22 -4.56
N PRO A 75 12.27 3.03 -3.60
CA PRO A 75 13.11 3.66 -2.58
C PRO A 75 13.67 2.61 -1.61
N PHE A 76 14.72 2.99 -0.87
CA PHE A 76 15.30 2.18 0.21
C PHE A 76 15.94 3.09 1.25
N LYS A 77 15.98 2.65 2.51
CA LYS A 77 16.41 3.46 3.68
C LYS A 77 17.82 3.99 3.57
N GLY A 78 18.72 3.23 2.93
CA GLY A 78 20.13 3.57 2.77
C GLY A 78 20.48 4.49 1.59
N MET A 79 19.49 4.95 0.81
CA MET A 79 19.75 5.82 -0.34
C MET A 79 20.09 7.25 0.10
N LYS A 80 21.01 7.93 -0.61
CA LYS A 80 21.35 9.32 -0.28
C LYS A 80 20.23 10.31 -0.60
N ASN A 81 19.58 10.11 -1.75
CA ASN A 81 18.48 10.93 -2.25
C ASN A 81 17.50 10.03 -3.02
N TYR A 82 16.27 10.52 -3.17
CA TYR A 82 15.30 9.92 -4.07
C TYR A 82 14.89 10.94 -5.15
N PRO A 83 14.93 10.57 -6.44
CA PRO A 83 15.42 9.30 -6.97
C PRO A 83 16.94 9.19 -6.80
N TYR A 84 17.43 7.98 -6.57
CA TYR A 84 18.86 7.71 -6.61
C TYR A 84 19.31 7.54 -8.08
N SER A 85 20.60 7.78 -8.31
CA SER A 85 21.22 7.65 -9.62
C SER A 85 22.47 6.78 -9.54
N SER A 86 22.92 6.26 -10.69
CA SER A 86 24.14 5.46 -10.77
C SER A 86 25.32 6.15 -10.05
N PRO A 87 26.10 5.43 -9.23
CA PRO A 87 26.13 3.98 -9.08
C PRO A 87 25.17 3.40 -8.02
N GLU A 88 24.36 4.22 -7.35
CA GLU A 88 23.36 3.72 -6.39
C GLU A 88 22.22 2.98 -7.11
N SER A 89 21.79 1.88 -6.54
CA SER A 89 20.65 1.09 -7.02
C SER A 89 19.95 0.43 -5.83
N TYR A 90 18.66 0.10 -5.97
CA TYR A 90 17.97 -0.70 -4.98
C TYR A 90 18.71 -2.04 -4.79
N PRO A 91 19.27 -2.32 -3.59
CA PRO A 91 20.09 -3.52 -3.39
C PRO A 91 19.28 -4.79 -3.68
N MET A 92 19.64 -5.54 -4.72
CA MET A 92 18.90 -6.73 -5.16
C MET A 92 19.45 -8.00 -4.49
N THR A 93 19.27 -8.09 -3.17
CA THR A 93 19.60 -9.31 -2.40
C THR A 93 18.66 -10.46 -2.76
N ASP A 94 19.05 -11.70 -2.47
CA ASP A 94 18.20 -12.88 -2.74
C ASP A 94 16.85 -12.80 -2.03
N ALA A 95 16.84 -12.29 -0.79
CA ALA A 95 15.60 -12.09 -0.03
C ALA A 95 14.67 -11.08 -0.72
N ARG A 96 15.21 -9.97 -1.24
CA ARG A 96 14.41 -8.95 -1.95
C ARG A 96 13.92 -9.47 -3.30
N ARG A 97 14.73 -10.26 -4.02
CA ARG A 97 14.32 -10.93 -5.25
C ARG A 97 13.14 -11.88 -4.98
N ALA A 98 13.27 -12.74 -3.97
CA ALA A 98 12.22 -13.67 -3.57
C ALA A 98 10.93 -12.95 -3.16
N TYR A 99 11.03 -11.83 -2.43
CA TYR A 99 9.88 -10.99 -2.10
C TYR A 99 9.21 -10.43 -3.36
N ILE A 100 9.97 -9.84 -4.29
CA ILE A 100 9.41 -9.27 -5.53
C ILE A 100 8.71 -10.35 -6.36
N GLU A 101 9.29 -11.55 -6.45
CA GLU A 101 8.71 -12.68 -7.17
C GLU A 101 7.43 -13.20 -6.50
N ARG A 102 7.43 -13.33 -5.17
CA ARG A 102 6.31 -13.87 -4.40
C ARG A 102 5.14 -12.89 -4.26
N TYR A 103 5.43 -11.60 -4.11
CA TYR A 103 4.41 -10.60 -3.78
C TYR A 103 4.10 -9.67 -4.95
N ASN A 104 5.08 -9.18 -5.71
CA ASN A 104 4.84 -8.16 -6.72
C ASN A 104 4.45 -8.77 -8.07
N THR A 105 3.28 -9.41 -8.12
CA THR A 105 2.83 -10.18 -9.30
C THR A 105 1.73 -9.48 -10.10
N ARG A 106 1.11 -8.41 -9.58
CA ARG A 106 0.15 -7.60 -10.36
C ARG A 106 0.90 -6.67 -11.30
N VAL A 107 0.96 -7.01 -12.58
CA VAL A 107 1.63 -6.21 -13.61
C VAL A 107 0.66 -5.22 -14.23
N VAL A 108 1.02 -3.94 -14.25
CA VAL A 108 0.26 -2.88 -14.95
C VAL A 108 1.14 -2.31 -16.05
N ALA A 109 0.74 -2.54 -17.30
CA ALA A 109 1.49 -2.11 -18.48
C ALA A 109 1.30 -0.61 -18.78
N ASP A 110 0.13 -0.04 -18.51
CA ASP A 110 -0.21 1.34 -18.87
C ASP A 110 -1.16 1.96 -17.81
N PRO A 111 -0.80 3.06 -17.13
CA PRO A 111 -1.65 3.67 -16.11
C PRO A 111 -2.70 4.62 -16.70
N VAL A 112 -2.52 5.05 -17.96
CA VAL A 112 -3.43 5.98 -18.62
C VAL A 112 -4.28 5.19 -19.61
N GLN A 113 -5.57 5.05 -19.34
CA GLN A 113 -6.48 4.61 -20.40
C GLN A 113 -6.47 5.69 -21.49
N THR A 114 -6.05 5.30 -22.70
CA THR A 114 -6.33 6.12 -23.88
C THR A 114 -7.84 6.21 -23.99
N LEU A 115 -8.41 7.41 -23.86
CA LEU A 115 -9.84 7.63 -24.05
C LEU A 115 -10.19 7.41 -25.53
N ILE A 116 -10.44 6.17 -25.92
CA ILE A 116 -11.11 5.86 -27.17
C ILE A 116 -12.60 6.07 -26.88
N GLY A 117 -13.13 7.21 -27.31
CA GLY A 117 -14.50 7.63 -27.01
C GLY A 117 -15.53 6.57 -27.38
N LYS A 118 -16.16 5.98 -26.36
CA LYS A 118 -17.55 5.48 -26.34
C LYS A 118 -17.90 5.12 -24.89
N GLN A 119 -18.45 6.09 -24.17
CA GLN A 119 -19.12 5.82 -22.89
C GLN A 119 -20.43 5.08 -23.20
N HIS A 120 -20.58 3.85 -22.70
CA HIS A 120 -21.87 3.19 -22.56
C HIS A 120 -22.22 3.25 -21.07
N CYS A 121 -23.24 4.02 -20.73
CA CYS A 121 -23.70 4.20 -19.36
C CYS A 121 -24.59 3.00 -19.00
N SER A 122 -24.12 2.06 -18.20
CA SER A 122 -24.98 1.04 -17.58
C SER A 122 -25.41 1.51 -16.20
N SER A 123 -26.71 1.51 -15.96
CA SER A 123 -27.33 1.86 -14.68
C SER A 123 -27.49 0.60 -13.83
N ASP A 124 -26.73 0.49 -12.74
CA ASP A 124 -26.96 -0.54 -11.73
C ASP A 124 -27.73 0.01 -10.52
N PRO A 125 -28.66 -0.76 -9.93
CA PRO A 125 -29.49 -0.33 -8.81
C PRO A 125 -28.77 -0.48 -7.45
N PRO A 126 -29.25 0.22 -6.39
CA PRO A 126 -28.52 0.35 -5.13
C PRO A 126 -28.50 -0.93 -4.27
N GLU A 127 -27.34 -1.24 -3.71
CA GLU A 127 -27.09 -2.37 -2.82
C GLU A 127 -27.52 -2.09 -1.36
N ARG A 128 -28.16 -3.08 -0.71
CA ARG A 128 -28.66 -3.01 0.67
C ARG A 128 -27.53 -3.09 1.70
N GLN A 129 -27.51 -2.14 2.63
CA GLN A 129 -26.65 -2.15 3.82
C GLN A 129 -26.92 -3.37 4.70
N ARG A 130 -25.89 -4.19 4.96
CA ARG A 130 -25.87 -5.17 6.05
C ARG A 130 -25.11 -4.60 7.25
N THR A 131 -25.70 -4.80 8.42
CA THR A 131 -25.24 -4.36 9.74
C THR A 131 -23.85 -4.91 10.08
N ILE A 132 -22.90 -4.02 10.38
CA ILE A 132 -21.50 -4.34 10.72
C ILE A 132 -21.38 -4.42 12.27
N ARG A 133 -20.82 -5.53 12.78
CA ARG A 133 -20.39 -5.71 14.19
C ARG A 133 -19.20 -4.80 14.50
N PRO A 134 -18.86 -4.49 15.77
CA PRO A 134 -17.83 -3.49 16.09
C PRO A 134 -16.41 -4.04 15.85
N ASP A 135 -16.03 -4.20 14.58
CA ASP A 135 -14.66 -4.40 14.14
C ASP A 135 -14.08 -3.01 13.86
N VAL A 136 -13.06 -2.61 14.62
CA VAL A 136 -12.34 -1.36 14.36
C VAL A 136 -11.54 -1.54 13.06
N LYS A 137 -12.17 -1.24 11.92
CA LYS A 137 -11.49 -1.07 10.65
C LYS A 137 -10.79 0.28 10.65
N MET A 138 -9.47 0.25 10.77
CA MET A 138 -8.68 1.47 10.63
C MET A 138 -8.17 1.55 9.19
N VAL A 139 -8.92 2.26 8.34
CA VAL A 139 -8.57 2.51 6.94
C VAL A 139 -7.58 3.68 6.89
N TYR A 140 -6.33 3.42 6.51
CA TYR A 140 -5.35 4.48 6.30
C TYR A 140 -5.33 4.87 4.83
N LYS A 141 -5.85 6.06 4.53
CA LYS A 141 -5.59 6.79 3.28
C LYS A 141 -5.26 8.22 3.66
N ARG A 142 -3.98 8.54 3.82
CA ARG A 142 -3.52 9.93 3.87
C ARG A 142 -2.33 10.09 2.93
N CYS A 143 -2.64 10.66 1.76
CA CYS A 143 -1.67 11.33 0.91
C CYS A 143 -1.21 12.57 1.66
N LEU A 144 0.09 12.63 1.95
CA LEU A 144 0.80 13.89 1.76
C LEU A 144 1.42 13.81 0.38
#